data_AF-A0A382TDZ5-F1
#
_entry.id   AF-A0A382TDZ5-F1
#
_cell.length_a   1.000
_cell.length_b   1.000
_cell.length_c   1.000
_cell.angle_alpha   90.00
_cell.angle_beta   90.00
_cell.angle_gamma   90.00
#
_symmetry.space_group_name_H-M   'P 1'
#
loop_
_entity.id
_entity.type
_entity.pdbx_description
1 polymer ?
#
loop_
_entity_poly.entity_id
_entity_poly.type
_entity_poly.pdbx_seq_one_letter_code
_entity_poly.pdbx_strand_id
1 'polypeptide(L)'
;PNPTETGPALIQTIIGIIVVGIGSGFYLTANLGPGPRDGWMTGIQQRSGWPIGRVRIGIEILVLSLGIALGGTFGIGTIIFAIGIGPAVAMSLGVAGRWSV
;
A
#
# COMPACT_ATOMS: atom_id res chain seq x y z
N PRO A 1 -24.62 -0.46 6.09
CA PRO A 1 -24.32 0.98 5.95
C PRO A 1 -24.31 1.38 4.48
N ASN A 2 -25.34 2.09 4.04
CA ASN A 2 -25.42 2.56 2.65
C ASN A 2 -24.26 3.53 2.39
N PRO A 3 -23.43 3.33 1.34
CA PRO A 3 -22.39 4.27 0.93
C PRO A 3 -23.03 5.50 0.23
N THR A 4 -24.06 6.09 0.82
CA THR A 4 -24.78 7.25 0.26
C THR A 4 -24.07 8.56 0.55
N GLU A 5 -23.25 8.60 1.60
CA GLU A 5 -22.47 9.78 1.98
C GLU A 5 -21.02 9.59 1.53
N THR A 6 -20.63 10.26 0.45
CA THR A 6 -19.28 10.19 -0.14
C THR A 6 -18.18 10.63 0.84
N GLY A 7 -18.51 11.52 1.80
CA GLY A 7 -17.57 12.04 2.79
C GLY A 7 -17.04 10.97 3.77
N PRO A 8 -17.90 10.31 4.57
CA PRO A 8 -17.50 9.23 5.47
C PRO A 8 -16.73 8.10 4.79
N ALA A 9 -17.10 7.72 3.56
CA ALA A 9 -16.42 6.67 2.81
C ALA A 9 -14.96 7.05 2.45
N LEU A 10 -14.72 8.30 2.06
CA LEU A 10 -13.37 8.81 1.79
C LEU A 10 -12.52 8.85 3.05
N ILE A 11 -13.09 9.31 4.17
CA ILE A 11 -12.40 9.33 5.46
C ILE A 11 -11.98 7.91 5.87
N GLN A 12 -12.91 6.95 5.77
CA GLN A 12 -12.61 5.54 6.05
C GLN A 12 -11.51 4.98 5.15
N THR A 13 -11.51 5.36 3.86
CA THR A 13 -10.47 4.94 2.92
C THR A 13 -9.09 5.46 3.34
N ILE A 14 -8.98 6.74 3.67
CA ILE A 14 -7.73 7.37 4.09
C ILE A 14 -7.22 6.74 5.39
N ILE A 15 -8.10 6.58 6.39
CA ILE A 15 -7.77 5.93 7.66
C ILE A 15 -7.30 4.49 7.40
N GLY A 16 -8.02 3.75 6.55
CA GLY A 16 -7.68 2.38 6.17
C GLY A 16 -6.27 2.28 5.56
N ILE A 17 -5.91 3.18 4.64
CA ILE A 17 -4.58 3.21 4.02
C ILE A 17 -3.48 3.42 5.08
N ILE A 18 -3.70 4.35 6.02
CA ILE A 18 -2.74 4.63 7.10
C ILE A 18 -2.59 3.40 8.00
N VAL A 19 -3.69 2.78 8.40
CA VAL A 19 -3.68 1.59 9.26
C VAL A 19 -2.97 0.42 8.57
N VAL A 20 -3.24 0.18 7.28
CA VAL A 20 -2.54 -0.86 6.50
C VAL A 20 -1.05 -0.53 6.40
N GLY A 21 -0.68 0.73 6.17
CA GLY A 21 0.72 1.17 6.16
C GLY A 21 1.45 0.86 7.47
N ILE A 22 0.85 1.22 8.60
CA ILE A 22 1.38 0.97 9.95
C ILE A 22 1.53 -0.53 10.21
N GLY A 23 0.47 -1.31 9.94
CA GLY A 23 0.49 -2.75 10.08
C GLY A 23 1.59 -3.39 9.25
N SER A 24 1.74 -2.94 7.99
CA SER A 24 2.81 -3.38 7.10
C SER A 24 4.19 -3.07 7.67
N GLY A 25 4.39 -1.85 8.19
CA GLY A 25 5.61 -1.45 8.86
C GLY A 25 5.97 -2.39 10.02
N PHE A 26 5.04 -2.60 10.96
CA PHE A 26 5.28 -3.44 12.14
C PHE A 26 5.68 -4.86 11.79
N TYR A 27 4.90 -5.56 10.95
CA TYR A 27 5.19 -6.97 10.69
C TYR A 27 6.44 -7.15 9.82
N LEU A 28 6.71 -6.24 8.88
CA LEU A 28 7.94 -6.27 8.07
C LEU A 28 9.18 -6.04 8.94
N THR A 29 9.11 -5.15 9.94
CA THR A 29 10.21 -4.97 10.90
C THR A 29 10.39 -6.12 11.87
N ALA A 30 9.35 -6.92 12.12
CA ALA A 30 9.44 -8.13 12.95
C ALA A 30 10.18 -9.28 12.25
N ASN A 31 10.57 -9.12 10.98
CA ASN A 31 11.32 -10.09 10.18
C ASN A 31 10.65 -11.48 10.07
N LEU A 32 9.32 -11.52 10.14
CA LEU A 32 8.51 -12.74 9.99
C LEU A 32 8.33 -13.18 8.52
N GLY A 33 9.02 -12.50 7.60
CA GLY A 33 8.87 -12.66 6.16
C GLY A 33 7.74 -11.79 5.59
N PRO A 34 7.94 -11.18 4.41
CA PRO A 34 6.93 -10.36 3.76
C PRO A 34 5.77 -11.21 3.21
N GLY A 35 4.53 -10.73 3.32
CA GLY A 35 3.37 -11.33 2.64
C GLY A 35 3.51 -11.25 1.12
N PRO A 36 2.71 -11.97 0.31
CA PRO A 36 2.94 -12.16 -1.13
C PRO A 36 3.06 -10.84 -1.91
N ARG A 37 2.22 -9.84 -1.61
CA ARG A 37 2.24 -8.52 -2.27
C ARG A 37 3.45 -7.68 -1.85
N ASP A 38 3.79 -7.74 -0.57
CA ASP A 38 4.92 -7.01 0.00
C ASP A 38 6.25 -7.71 -0.35
N GLY A 39 6.24 -9.01 -0.64
CA GLY A 39 7.38 -9.79 -1.12
C GLY A 39 7.79 -9.39 -2.52
N TRP A 40 6.83 -9.11 -3.41
CA TRP A 40 7.13 -8.47 -4.71
C TRP A 40 7.76 -7.10 -4.51
N MET A 41 7.23 -6.30 -3.60
CA MET A 41 7.74 -4.97 -3.32
C MET A 41 9.17 -5.00 -2.74
N THR A 42 9.43 -5.81 -1.71
CA THR A 42 10.75 -5.93 -1.08
C THR A 42 11.75 -6.63 -2.01
N GLY A 43 11.33 -7.67 -2.74
CA GLY A 43 12.19 -8.39 -3.70
C GLY A 43 12.60 -7.51 -4.89
N ILE A 44 11.67 -6.74 -5.47
CA ILE A 44 12.01 -5.78 -6.52
C ILE A 44 12.91 -4.68 -5.96
N GLN A 45 12.64 -4.17 -4.75
CA GLN A 45 13.50 -3.15 -4.13
C GLN A 45 14.92 -3.67 -3.90
N GLN A 46 15.09 -4.90 -3.41
CA GLN A 46 16.39 -5.52 -3.20
C GLN A 46 17.17 -5.69 -4.52
N ARG A 47 16.51 -6.02 -5.63
CA ARG A 47 17.16 -6.17 -6.94
C ARG A 47 17.41 -4.86 -7.67
N SER A 48 16.49 -3.90 -7.62
CA SER A 48 16.53 -2.66 -8.41
C SER A 48 17.12 -1.47 -7.67
N GLY A 49 17.19 -1.51 -6.34
CA GLY A 49 17.55 -0.37 -5.49
C GLY A 49 16.48 0.74 -5.45
N TRP A 50 15.31 0.55 -6.06
CA TRP A 50 14.27 1.57 -6.08
C TRP A 50 13.59 1.74 -4.73
N PRO A 51 13.15 2.96 -4.36
CA PRO A 51 12.43 3.18 -3.10
C PRO A 51 11.18 2.30 -2.99
N ILE A 52 10.98 1.69 -1.82
CA ILE A 52 9.86 0.78 -1.50
C ILE A 52 8.50 1.38 -1.93
N GLY A 53 8.27 2.66 -1.61
CA GLY A 53 7.03 3.34 -1.96
C GLY A 53 6.77 3.44 -3.46
N ARG A 54 7.81 3.68 -4.28
CA ARG A 54 7.68 3.75 -5.75
C ARG A 54 7.39 2.39 -6.35
N VAL A 55 8.09 1.36 -5.87
CA VAL A 55 7.84 -0.03 -6.28
C VAL A 55 6.41 -0.42 -5.94
N ARG A 56 5.93 -0.07 -4.75
CA ARG A 56 4.57 -0.38 -4.33
C ARG A 56 3.52 0.30 -5.21
N ILE A 57 3.63 1.60 -5.46
CA ILE A 57 2.72 2.31 -6.37
C ILE A 57 2.72 1.64 -7.76
N GLY A 58 3.90 1.29 -8.28
CA GLY A 58 4.01 0.59 -9.57
C GLY A 58 3.25 -0.74 -9.61
N ILE A 59 3.36 -1.56 -8.56
CA ILE A 59 2.60 -2.81 -8.42
C ILE A 59 1.10 -2.55 -8.38
N GLU A 60 0.64 -1.55 -7.60
CA GLU A 60 -0.78 -1.22 -7.50
C GLU A 60 -1.36 -0.75 -8.83
N ILE A 61 -0.65 0.14 -9.53
CA ILE A 61 -1.06 0.64 -10.85
C ILE A 61 -1.13 -0.53 -11.84
N LEU A 62 -0.13 -1.41 -11.87
CA LEU A 62 -0.12 -2.55 -12.78
C LEU A 62 -1.30 -3.49 -12.50
N VAL A 63 -1.55 -3.83 -11.24
CA VAL A 63 -2.69 -4.70 -10.86
C VAL A 63 -4.02 -4.02 -11.18
N LEU A 64 -4.14 -2.72 -10.92
CA LEU A 64 -5.35 -1.95 -11.24
C LEU A 64 -5.61 -1.93 -12.76
N SER A 65 -4.59 -1.63 -13.57
CA SER A 65 -4.70 -1.63 -15.03
C SER A 65 -5.07 -3.01 -15.58
N LEU A 66 -4.47 -4.09 -15.06
CA LEU A 66 -4.83 -5.45 -15.43
C LEU A 66 -6.27 -5.79 -15.02
N GLY A 67 -6.69 -5.40 -13.82
CA GLY A 67 -8.07 -5.57 -13.35
C GLY A 67 -9.07 -4.90 -14.28
N ILE A 68 -8.81 -3.65 -14.69
CA ILE A 68 -9.64 -2.91 -15.65
C ILE A 68 -9.67 -3.61 -17.01
N ALA A 69 -8.52 -4.04 -17.53
CA ALA A 69 -8.44 -4.74 -18.82
C ALA A 69 -9.23 -6.06 -18.84
N LEU A 70 -9.32 -6.73 -17.69
CA LEU A 70 -10.11 -7.95 -17.50
C LEU A 70 -11.60 -7.70 -17.21
N GLY A 71 -12.05 -6.44 -17.22
CA GLY A 71 -13.45 -6.07 -16.98
C GLY A 71 -13.81 -5.85 -15.50
N GLY A 72 -12.82 -5.72 -14.62
CA GLY A 72 -13.01 -5.42 -13.20
C GLY A 72 -13.52 -4.00 -12.94
N THR A 73 -14.31 -3.84 -11.88
CA THR A 73 -14.80 -2.53 -11.43
C THR A 73 -13.79 -1.86 -10.50
N PHE A 74 -13.70 -0.53 -10.57
CA PHE A 74 -12.88 0.28 -9.68
C PHE A 74 -13.65 1.52 -9.27
N GLY A 75 -13.28 2.09 -8.12
CA GLY A 75 -13.85 3.34 -7.62
C GLY A 75 -12.77 4.33 -7.19
N ILE A 76 -13.21 5.51 -6.74
CA ILE A 76 -12.32 6.56 -6.23
C ILE A 76 -11.44 6.02 -5.09
N GLY A 77 -12.00 5.22 -4.18
CA GLY A 77 -11.24 4.61 -3.09
C GLY A 77 -10.11 3.69 -3.58
N THR A 78 -10.32 2.96 -4.67
CA THR A 78 -9.29 2.10 -5.29
C THR A 78 -8.12 2.92 -5.82
N ILE A 79 -8.39 4.07 -6.45
CA ILE A 79 -7.37 4.98 -6.97
C ILE A 79 -6.58 5.61 -5.82
N ILE A 80 -7.28 6.09 -4.79
CA ILE A 80 -6.66 6.66 -3.58
C ILE A 80 -5.76 5.60 -2.91
N PHE A 81 -6.23 4.36 -2.82
CA PHE A 81 -5.43 3.26 -2.27
C PHE A 81 -4.18 2.98 -3.12
N ALA A 82 -4.34 2.85 -4.45
CA ALA A 82 -3.24 2.52 -5.35
C ALA A 82 -2.07 3.52 -5.27
N ILE A 83 -2.39 4.80 -5.11
CA ILE A 83 -1.39 5.87 -5.01
C ILE A 83 -0.91 6.05 -3.56
N GLY A 84 -1.81 5.93 -2.59
CA GLY A 84 -1.57 6.27 -1.18
C GLY A 84 -0.85 5.19 -0.37
N ILE A 85 -1.01 3.91 -0.73
CA ILE A 85 -0.46 2.81 0.08
C ILE A 85 1.08 2.77 0.05
N GLY A 86 1.70 3.10 -1.09
CA GLY A 86 3.16 3.11 -1.20
C GLY A 86 3.83 4.11 -0.25
N PRO A 87 3.44 5.39 -0.24
CA PRO A 87 3.93 6.38 0.71
C PRO A 87 3.61 5.99 2.16
N ALA A 88 2.41 5.49 2.45
CA ALA A 88 2.03 5.08 3.80
C ALA A 88 2.96 3.98 4.35
N VAL A 89 3.20 2.92 3.58
CA VAL A 89 4.12 1.83 3.96
C VAL A 89 5.55 2.36 4.11
N ALA A 90 6.02 3.20 3.18
CA ALA A 90 7.37 3.76 3.24
C ALA A 90 7.58 4.64 4.48
N MET A 91 6.59 5.45 4.85
CA MET A 91 6.62 6.25 6.07
C MET A 91 6.63 5.37 7.31
N SER A 92 5.78 4.36 7.38
CA SER A 92 5.72 3.43 8.51
C SER A 92 7.03 2.67 8.71
N LEU A 93 7.64 2.18 7.63
CA LEU A 93 8.97 1.56 7.67
C LEU A 93 10.06 2.55 8.09
N GLY A 94 10.03 3.77 7.55
CA GLY A 94 10.98 4.83 7.92
C GLY A 94 10.88 5.23 9.39
N VAL A 95 9.66 5.28 9.95
CA VAL A 95 9.47 5.50 11.38
C VAL A 95 10.00 4.32 12.17
N ALA A 96 9.61 3.09 11.85
CA ALA A 96 10.05 1.89 12.58
C ALA A 96 11.59 1.74 12.57
N GLY A 97 12.24 2.01 11.44
CA GLY A 97 13.71 1.99 11.32
C GLY A 97 14.45 3.05 12.15
N ARG A 98 13.77 4.12 12.59
CA ARG A 98 14.35 5.11 13.53
C ARG A 98 14.40 4.58 14.97
N TRP A 99 13.60 3.58 15.32
CA TRP A 99 13.56 3.01 16.66
C TRP A 99 14.48 1.80 16.82
N SER A 100 14.96 1.23 15.71
CA SER A 100 15.91 0.11 15.71
C SER A 100 17.37 0.55 15.84
N VAL A 101 17.64 1.66 16.55
CA VAL A 101 18.99 2.11 16.92
C VAL A 101 19.47 1.35 18.15
#